data_AF-A0A7S4HW10-F1
#
_entry.id   AF-A0A7S4HW10-F1
#
_cell.length_a   1.000
_cell.length_b   1.000
_cell.length_c   1.000
_cell.angle_alpha   90.00
_cell.angle_beta   90.00
_cell.angle_gamma   90.00
#
_symmetry.space_group_name_H-M   'P 1'
#
loop_
_entity.id
_entity.type
_entity.pdbx_description
1 polymer ?
#
loop_
_entity_poly.entity_id
_entity_poly.type
_entity_poly.pdbx_seq_one_letter_code
_entity_poly.pdbx_strand_id
1 'polypeptide(L)'
;TKTSNNYQTMPTWQKAHFKLAEHFRLYSDPLDDCTWEGTERGISELPFHCTSAHQWRASIDTLTDLGFMEQKMKFGLTYDLLQDFIELLSDDNQECIINDLSLDLDENRNYLQRTREFHRFLKARTYILHRRPQLTFTVALSLPETSYPCLAAKSRWDSGLESRIHIRWENKPTESDSCIMTLSGHTMVVRYSCVSPDDKWIASASHDLRVRIWDAE
;
A
#
# COMPACT_ATOMS: atom_id res chain seq x y z
N THR A 1 -26.89 4.20 -2.83
CA THR A 1 -27.83 4.95 -3.69
C THR A 1 -27.27 6.27 -4.24
N LYS A 2 -26.11 6.79 -3.78
CA LYS A 2 -25.44 7.96 -4.41
C LYS A 2 -24.43 7.62 -5.52
N THR A 3 -23.89 6.40 -5.55
CA THR A 3 -22.95 5.93 -6.60
C THR A 3 -23.60 5.76 -7.99
N SER A 4 -24.92 5.52 -8.04
CA SER A 4 -25.65 5.26 -9.28
C SER A 4 -25.85 6.51 -10.17
N ASN A 5 -25.81 7.72 -9.60
CA ASN A 5 -26.01 8.96 -10.39
C ASN A 5 -24.77 9.40 -11.18
N ASN A 6 -23.57 9.04 -10.73
CA ASN A 6 -22.33 9.40 -11.44
C ASN A 6 -22.01 8.44 -12.59
N TYR A 7 -22.48 7.18 -12.55
CA TYR A 7 -22.15 6.22 -13.60
C TYR A 7 -22.65 6.66 -14.98
N GLN A 8 -23.81 7.33 -15.09
CA GLN A 8 -24.35 7.75 -16.39
C GLN A 8 -23.58 8.93 -17.01
N THR A 9 -23.03 9.83 -16.18
CA THR A 9 -22.31 11.04 -16.62
C THR A 9 -20.81 10.82 -16.90
N MET A 10 -20.26 9.67 -16.50
CA MET A 10 -18.85 9.32 -16.72
C MET A 10 -18.49 9.18 -18.22
N PRO A 11 -17.24 9.54 -18.60
CA PRO A 11 -16.65 9.18 -19.89
C PRO A 11 -16.68 7.67 -20.14
N THR A 12 -16.64 7.28 -21.42
CA THR A 12 -16.70 5.87 -21.85
C THR A 12 -15.54 5.04 -21.32
N TRP A 13 -14.32 5.59 -21.31
CA TRP A 13 -13.13 4.93 -20.76
C TRP A 13 -13.26 4.68 -19.25
N GLN A 14 -13.77 5.66 -18.50
CA GLN A 14 -13.95 5.54 -17.05
C GLN A 14 -15.01 4.49 -16.70
N LYS A 15 -16.11 4.42 -17.46
CA LYS A 15 -17.13 3.37 -17.33
C LYS A 15 -16.58 1.96 -17.59
N ALA A 16 -15.63 1.84 -18.52
CA ALA A 16 -14.97 0.57 -18.80
C ALA A 16 -14.08 0.13 -17.63
N HIS A 17 -13.24 1.04 -17.11
CA HIS A 17 -12.43 0.78 -15.92
C HIS A 17 -13.27 0.45 -14.69
N PHE A 18 -14.41 1.12 -14.50
CA PHE A 18 -15.35 0.82 -13.42
C PHE A 18 -15.82 -0.65 -13.46
N LYS A 19 -16.24 -1.13 -14.65
CA LYS A 19 -16.68 -2.53 -14.82
C LYS A 19 -15.53 -3.52 -14.69
N LEU A 20 -14.33 -3.17 -15.17
CA LEU A 20 -13.14 -3.99 -14.99
C LEU A 20 -12.75 -4.10 -13.52
N ALA A 21 -12.83 -3.00 -12.75
CA ALA A 21 -12.58 -3.02 -11.31
C ALA A 21 -13.55 -3.96 -10.58
N GLU A 22 -14.85 -3.91 -10.88
CA GLU A 22 -15.83 -4.85 -10.32
C GLU A 22 -15.52 -6.30 -10.70
N HIS A 23 -15.12 -6.55 -11.95
CA HIS A 23 -14.73 -7.87 -12.41
C HIS A 23 -13.50 -8.37 -11.64
N PHE A 24 -12.40 -7.61 -11.61
CA PHE A 24 -11.17 -8.01 -10.93
C PHE A 24 -11.32 -8.11 -9.42
N ARG A 25 -12.24 -7.36 -8.81
CA ARG A 25 -12.58 -7.50 -7.38
C ARG A 25 -13.05 -8.92 -7.05
N LEU A 26 -13.88 -9.51 -7.91
CA LEU A 26 -14.33 -10.92 -7.75
C LEU A 26 -13.18 -11.91 -7.93
N TYR A 27 -12.17 -11.58 -8.74
CA TYR A 27 -10.99 -12.43 -8.93
C TYR A 27 -9.92 -12.23 -7.86
N SER A 28 -9.90 -11.09 -7.17
CA SER A 28 -8.97 -10.82 -6.07
C SER A 28 -9.49 -11.34 -4.73
N ASP A 29 -10.81 -11.31 -4.53
CA ASP A 29 -11.47 -11.77 -3.31
C ASP A 29 -12.80 -12.47 -3.65
N PRO A 30 -12.77 -13.75 -4.05
CA PRO A 30 -13.96 -14.46 -4.51
C PRO A 30 -15.05 -14.64 -3.44
N LEU A 31 -14.67 -14.62 -2.17
CA LEU A 31 -15.58 -14.80 -1.03
C LEU A 31 -16.06 -13.46 -0.45
N ASP A 32 -15.48 -12.33 -0.89
CA ASP A 32 -15.70 -10.98 -0.37
C ASP A 32 -15.58 -10.90 1.16
N ASP A 33 -14.66 -11.69 1.73
CA ASP A 33 -14.40 -11.79 3.16
C ASP A 33 -13.07 -11.13 3.57
N CYS A 34 -12.41 -10.42 2.64
CA CYS A 34 -11.12 -9.77 2.84
C CYS A 34 -10.00 -10.75 3.24
N THR A 35 -10.12 -12.03 2.88
CA THR A 35 -9.00 -13.00 2.91
C THR A 35 -8.08 -12.83 1.70
N TRP A 36 -8.64 -12.33 0.59
CA TRP A 36 -7.95 -12.07 -0.67
C TRP A 36 -7.31 -13.34 -1.27
N GLU A 37 -7.96 -14.50 -1.11
CA GLU A 37 -7.53 -15.79 -1.68
C GLU A 37 -7.79 -15.91 -3.19
N GLY A 38 -7.71 -14.77 -3.90
CA GLY A 38 -7.92 -14.68 -5.32
C GLY A 38 -6.70 -15.06 -6.18
N THR A 39 -6.80 -14.70 -7.45
CA THR A 39 -5.77 -14.92 -8.47
C THR A 39 -4.73 -13.80 -8.48
N GLU A 40 -3.49 -14.14 -8.86
CA GLU A 40 -2.39 -13.18 -9.04
C GLU A 40 -2.82 -12.00 -9.93
N ARG A 41 -3.46 -12.30 -11.07
CA ARG A 41 -3.93 -11.27 -12.01
C ARG A 41 -5.02 -10.37 -11.44
N GLY A 42 -5.91 -10.91 -10.62
CA GLY A 42 -6.91 -10.10 -9.92
C GLY A 42 -6.25 -9.10 -8.98
N ILE A 43 -5.26 -9.55 -8.21
CA ILE A 43 -4.54 -8.72 -7.24
C ILE A 43 -3.61 -7.70 -7.92
N SER A 44 -3.02 -8.04 -9.06
CA SER A 44 -2.16 -7.12 -9.81
C SER A 44 -2.96 -5.97 -10.43
N GLU A 45 -4.07 -6.26 -11.12
CA GLU A 45 -4.82 -5.29 -11.95
C GLU A 45 -5.85 -4.47 -11.17
N LEU A 46 -6.34 -4.98 -10.03
CA LEU A 46 -7.43 -4.33 -9.29
C LEU A 46 -7.09 -2.88 -8.90
N PRO A 47 -5.94 -2.56 -8.28
CA PRO A 47 -5.62 -1.19 -7.89
C PRO A 47 -5.62 -0.23 -9.09
N PHE A 48 -4.95 -0.61 -10.18
CA PHE A 48 -4.88 0.19 -11.40
C PHE A 48 -6.26 0.56 -11.95
N HIS A 49 -7.18 -0.41 -12.02
CA HIS A 49 -8.52 -0.15 -12.52
C HIS A 49 -9.39 0.65 -11.56
N CYS A 50 -9.24 0.48 -10.24
CA CYS A 50 -9.91 1.33 -9.25
C CYS A 50 -9.45 2.78 -9.35
N THR A 51 -8.13 3.03 -9.42
CA THR A 51 -7.55 4.36 -9.58
C THR A 51 -8.00 5.01 -10.88
N SER A 52 -7.90 4.29 -12.01
CA SER A 52 -8.35 4.78 -13.32
C SER A 52 -9.85 5.09 -13.36
N ALA A 53 -10.67 4.30 -12.67
CA ALA A 53 -12.11 4.53 -12.56
C ALA A 53 -12.49 5.67 -11.61
N HIS A 54 -11.53 6.29 -10.92
CA HIS A 54 -11.75 7.25 -9.82
C HIS A 54 -12.58 6.65 -8.69
N GLN A 55 -12.44 5.35 -8.43
CA GLN A 55 -13.01 4.68 -7.27
C GLN A 55 -12.06 4.83 -6.07
N TRP A 56 -11.79 6.07 -5.65
CA TRP A 56 -10.74 6.40 -4.68
C TRP A 56 -10.86 5.61 -3.39
N ARG A 57 -12.07 5.56 -2.81
CA ARG A 57 -12.33 4.83 -1.59
C ARG A 57 -12.02 3.33 -1.73
N ALA A 58 -12.54 2.71 -2.80
CA ALA A 58 -12.31 1.29 -3.03
C ALA A 58 -10.80 0.99 -3.24
N SER A 59 -10.10 1.87 -3.95
CA SER A 59 -8.65 1.77 -4.15
C SER A 59 -7.88 1.86 -2.84
N ILE A 60 -8.18 2.88 -2.01
CA ILE A 60 -7.51 3.12 -0.74
C ILE A 60 -7.81 1.99 0.24
N ASP A 61 -9.08 1.60 0.40
CA ASP A 61 -9.49 0.52 1.31
C ASP A 61 -8.85 -0.81 0.91
N THR A 62 -8.71 -1.08 -0.39
CA THR A 62 -8.00 -2.26 -0.90
C THR A 62 -6.49 -2.20 -0.62
N LEU A 63 -5.81 -1.11 -0.97
CA LEU A 63 -4.36 -0.97 -0.78
C LEU A 63 -3.94 -0.91 0.69
N THR A 64 -4.83 -0.41 1.56
CA THR A 64 -4.60 -0.30 3.01
C THR A 64 -5.19 -1.46 3.81
N ASP A 65 -5.62 -2.53 3.14
CA ASP A 65 -5.93 -3.82 3.77
C ASP A 65 -4.67 -4.67 3.89
N LEU A 66 -4.33 -5.08 5.12
CA LEU A 66 -3.12 -5.85 5.39
C LEU A 66 -3.14 -7.25 4.77
N GLY A 67 -4.33 -7.84 4.58
CA GLY A 67 -4.51 -9.11 3.88
C GLY A 67 -4.19 -8.97 2.40
N PHE A 68 -4.73 -7.94 1.74
CA PHE A 68 -4.42 -7.64 0.34
C PHE A 68 -2.92 -7.43 0.14
N MET A 69 -2.29 -6.62 0.99
CA MET A 69 -0.85 -6.36 0.94
C MET A 69 -0.03 -7.64 1.10
N GLU A 70 -0.39 -8.48 2.09
CA GLU A 70 0.27 -9.77 2.31
C GLU A 70 0.15 -10.67 1.07
N GLN A 71 -1.03 -10.79 0.47
CA GLN A 71 -1.24 -11.62 -0.71
C GLN A 71 -0.48 -11.09 -1.92
N LYS A 72 -0.53 -9.77 -2.16
CA LYS A 72 0.23 -9.14 -3.26
C LYS A 72 1.74 -9.38 -3.11
N MET A 73 2.26 -9.31 -1.88
CA MET A 73 3.66 -9.64 -1.59
C MET A 73 3.97 -11.14 -1.71
N LYS A 74 3.04 -12.05 -1.37
CA LYS A 74 3.20 -13.50 -1.60
C LYS A 74 3.35 -13.84 -3.08
N PHE A 75 2.66 -13.12 -3.95
CA PHE A 75 2.81 -13.25 -5.41
C PHE A 75 4.10 -12.62 -5.94
N GLY A 76 4.92 -11.98 -5.10
CA GLY A 76 6.16 -11.33 -5.51
C GLY A 76 5.98 -9.93 -6.10
N LEU A 77 4.76 -9.39 -6.10
CA LEU A 77 4.37 -8.11 -6.68
C LEU A 77 4.63 -6.93 -5.72
N THR A 78 5.73 -6.97 -4.95
CA THR A 78 6.03 -5.96 -3.92
C THR A 78 6.36 -4.59 -4.53
N TYR A 79 7.05 -4.58 -5.66
CA TYR A 79 7.35 -3.34 -6.38
C TYR A 79 6.10 -2.76 -7.04
N ASP A 80 5.23 -3.60 -7.59
CA ASP A 80 3.95 -3.15 -8.14
C ASP A 80 3.04 -2.57 -7.03
N LEU A 81 3.04 -3.18 -5.84
CA LEU A 81 2.32 -2.63 -4.69
C LEU A 81 2.85 -1.24 -4.31
N LEU A 82 4.18 -1.03 -4.30
CA LEU A 82 4.75 0.30 -4.06
C LEU A 82 4.36 1.28 -5.17
N GLN A 83 4.38 0.83 -6.43
CA GLN A 83 3.97 1.65 -7.57
C GLN A 83 2.50 2.07 -7.48
N ASP A 84 1.61 1.18 -7.03
CA ASP A 84 0.19 1.52 -6.83
C ASP A 84 0.01 2.65 -5.80
N PHE A 85 0.81 2.63 -4.72
CA PHE A 85 0.80 3.72 -3.73
C PHE A 85 1.34 5.03 -4.32
N ILE A 86 2.40 4.97 -5.12
CA ILE A 86 2.95 6.15 -5.79
C ILE A 86 1.92 6.75 -6.76
N GLU A 87 1.29 5.92 -7.58
CA GLU A 87 0.26 6.37 -8.54
C GLU A 87 -0.92 7.03 -7.82
N LEU A 88 -1.40 6.39 -6.75
CA LEU A 88 -2.50 6.93 -5.93
C LEU A 88 -2.12 8.23 -5.21
N LEU A 89 -0.84 8.38 -4.83
CA LEU A 89 -0.29 9.58 -4.19
C LEU A 89 0.31 10.57 -5.20
N SER A 90 0.04 10.45 -6.51
CA SER A 90 0.40 11.50 -7.46
C SER A 90 -0.37 12.80 -7.18
N ASP A 91 0.23 13.95 -7.48
CA ASP A 91 -0.36 15.26 -7.18
C ASP A 91 -1.76 15.42 -7.81
N ASP A 92 -1.92 15.00 -9.06
CA ASP A 92 -3.20 15.03 -9.79
C ASP A 92 -4.28 14.20 -9.05
N ASN A 93 -3.92 13.00 -8.59
CA ASN A 93 -4.87 12.13 -7.88
C ASN A 93 -5.17 12.64 -6.47
N GLN A 94 -4.19 13.20 -5.77
CA GLN A 94 -4.39 13.79 -4.43
C GLN A 94 -5.39 14.95 -4.47
N GLU A 95 -5.27 15.86 -5.45
CA GLU A 95 -6.24 16.94 -5.64
C GLU A 95 -7.65 16.39 -5.94
N CYS A 96 -7.75 15.37 -6.79
CA CYS A 96 -9.03 14.72 -7.10
C CYS A 96 -9.66 14.07 -5.87
N ILE A 97 -8.86 13.43 -5.01
CA ILE A 97 -9.32 12.78 -3.78
C ILE A 97 -9.82 13.83 -2.76
N ILE A 98 -9.08 14.93 -2.60
CA ILE A 98 -9.48 16.00 -1.67
C ILE A 98 -10.81 16.64 -2.09
N ASN A 99 -10.98 16.86 -3.39
CA ASN A 99 -12.16 17.50 -3.97
C ASN A 99 -13.31 16.54 -4.25
N ASP A 100 -13.20 15.26 -3.89
CA ASP A 100 -14.30 14.31 -4.04
C ASP A 100 -15.47 14.70 -3.13
N LEU A 101 -16.53 15.23 -3.76
CA LEU A 101 -17.77 15.68 -3.12
C LEU A 101 -18.57 14.55 -2.45
N SER A 102 -18.09 13.31 -2.51
CA SER A 102 -18.72 12.15 -1.89
C SER A 102 -18.58 12.14 -0.35
N LEU A 103 -17.60 12.86 0.21
CA LEU A 103 -17.26 12.88 1.64
C LEU A 103 -16.95 14.31 2.14
N ASP A 104 -16.84 14.45 3.46
CA ASP A 104 -16.40 15.69 4.09
C ASP A 104 -14.87 15.89 3.92
N LEU A 105 -14.42 17.15 3.84
CA LEU A 105 -13.00 17.50 3.60
C LEU A 105 -12.03 16.87 4.60
N ASP A 106 -12.42 16.79 5.88
CA ASP A 106 -11.59 16.19 6.92
C ASP A 106 -11.48 14.68 6.77
N GLU A 107 -12.54 14.00 6.30
CA GLU A 107 -12.48 12.59 5.97
C GLU A 107 -11.52 12.33 4.80
N ASN A 108 -11.62 13.13 3.73
CA ASN A 108 -10.72 13.02 2.57
C ASN A 108 -9.24 13.20 2.97
N ARG A 109 -8.94 14.15 3.86
CA ARG A 109 -7.60 14.34 4.41
C ARG A 109 -7.12 13.13 5.21
N ASN A 110 -7.99 12.53 6.01
CA ASN A 110 -7.69 11.32 6.78
C ASN A 110 -7.41 10.12 5.85
N TYR A 111 -8.13 9.98 4.73
CA TYR A 111 -7.86 8.92 3.74
C TYR A 111 -6.47 9.05 3.10
N LEU A 112 -6.06 10.28 2.73
CA LEU A 112 -4.72 10.52 2.22
C LEU A 112 -3.65 10.29 3.29
N GLN A 113 -3.90 10.72 4.53
CA GLN A 113 -2.96 10.48 5.63
C GLN A 113 -2.78 8.97 5.90
N ARG A 114 -3.88 8.21 5.93
CA ARG A 114 -3.85 6.75 6.02
C ARG A 114 -3.01 6.15 4.91
N THR A 115 -3.23 6.56 3.66
CA THR A 115 -2.50 6.08 2.49
C THR A 115 -1.00 6.37 2.61
N ARG A 116 -0.61 7.57 3.03
CA ARG A 116 0.80 7.96 3.24
C ARG A 116 1.48 7.14 4.33
N GLU A 117 0.79 6.87 5.43
CA GLU A 117 1.35 6.05 6.52
C GLU A 117 1.55 4.59 6.10
N PHE A 118 0.63 4.03 5.33
CA PHE A 118 0.78 2.70 4.75
C PHE A 118 1.90 2.63 3.71
N HIS A 119 2.02 3.65 2.86
CA HIS A 119 3.13 3.76 1.91
C HIS A 119 4.48 3.84 2.65
N ARG A 120 4.59 4.68 3.68
CA ARG A 120 5.79 4.77 4.54
C ARG A 120 6.09 3.44 5.24
N PHE A 121 5.07 2.78 5.77
CA PHE A 121 5.21 1.46 6.40
C PHE A 121 5.82 0.45 5.44
N LEU A 122 5.31 0.36 4.21
CA LEU A 122 5.88 -0.50 3.19
C LEU A 122 7.32 -0.11 2.87
N LYS A 123 7.57 1.14 2.44
CA LYS A 123 8.92 1.62 2.07
C LYS A 123 9.97 1.33 3.15
N ALA A 124 9.60 1.49 4.43
CA ALA A 124 10.50 1.25 5.56
C ALA A 124 10.70 -0.24 5.90
N ARG A 125 9.80 -1.15 5.48
CA ARG A 125 9.79 -2.56 5.89
C ARG A 125 9.86 -3.57 4.74
N THR A 126 9.87 -3.11 3.48
CA THR A 126 9.93 -3.97 2.27
C THR A 126 11.03 -5.03 2.35
N TYR A 127 12.20 -4.72 2.91
CA TYR A 127 13.32 -5.66 3.04
C TYR A 127 12.97 -6.93 3.85
N ILE A 128 12.05 -6.84 4.81
CA ILE A 128 11.52 -7.98 5.58
C ILE A 128 10.31 -8.55 4.86
N LEU A 129 9.35 -7.69 4.52
CA LEU A 129 8.02 -8.10 4.07
C LEU A 129 8.06 -8.82 2.72
N HIS A 130 8.96 -8.41 1.80
CA HIS A 130 9.15 -9.11 0.54
C HIS A 130 9.58 -10.57 0.73
N ARG A 131 10.43 -10.84 1.73
CA ARG A 131 10.93 -12.21 2.00
C ARG A 131 9.98 -13.02 2.88
N ARG A 132 9.22 -12.35 3.75
CA ARG A 132 8.27 -12.96 4.68
C ARG A 132 6.98 -12.15 4.75
N PRO A 133 6.10 -12.25 3.73
CA PRO A 133 4.83 -11.52 3.70
C PRO A 133 3.93 -11.83 4.90
N GLN A 134 4.04 -13.02 5.49
CA GLN A 134 3.23 -13.45 6.65
C GLN A 134 3.49 -12.61 7.90
N LEU A 135 4.60 -11.86 7.94
CA LEU A 135 4.92 -10.97 9.05
C LEU A 135 4.21 -9.62 8.97
N THR A 136 3.57 -9.28 7.85
CA THR A 136 2.92 -7.98 7.60
C THR A 136 2.07 -7.52 8.77
N PHE A 137 1.20 -8.40 9.27
CA PHE A 137 0.34 -8.15 10.41
C PHE A 137 1.12 -7.87 11.71
N THR A 138 2.09 -8.72 12.03
CA THR A 138 2.89 -8.58 13.26
C THR A 138 3.76 -7.32 13.24
N VAL A 139 4.30 -6.95 12.08
CA VAL A 139 5.09 -5.73 11.92
C VAL A 139 4.17 -4.51 12.02
N ALA A 140 2.97 -4.55 11.45
CA ALA A 140 1.98 -3.46 11.60
C ALA A 140 1.58 -3.24 13.08
N LEU A 141 1.36 -4.31 13.85
CA LEU A 141 1.09 -4.20 15.30
C LEU A 141 2.25 -3.62 16.12
N SER A 142 3.48 -3.73 15.62
CA SER A 142 4.67 -3.20 16.30
C SER A 142 4.82 -1.67 16.18
N LEU A 143 4.08 -1.04 15.26
CA LEU A 143 4.07 0.42 15.07
C LEU A 143 3.33 1.14 16.24
N PRO A 144 3.49 2.47 16.36
CA PRO A 144 2.75 3.26 17.34
C PRO A 144 1.25 3.03 17.29
N GLU A 145 0.57 3.06 18.43
CA GLU A 145 -0.87 2.77 18.51
C GLU A 145 -1.75 3.76 17.75
N THR A 146 -1.26 4.97 17.55
CA THR A 146 -1.91 6.04 16.80
C THR A 146 -1.78 5.87 15.28
N SER A 147 -0.85 5.02 14.82
CA SER A 147 -0.59 4.85 13.39
C SER A 147 -1.70 4.04 12.71
N TYR A 148 -2.06 4.42 11.49
CA TYR A 148 -3.12 3.74 10.74
C TYR A 148 -2.85 2.25 10.49
N PRO A 149 -1.61 1.79 10.17
CA PRO A 149 -1.37 0.36 9.99
C PRO A 149 -1.53 -0.44 11.29
N CYS A 150 -1.18 0.14 12.46
CA CYS A 150 -1.42 -0.50 13.74
C CYS A 150 -2.92 -0.62 14.04
N LEU A 151 -3.69 0.44 13.76
CA LEU A 151 -5.15 0.43 13.96
C LEU A 151 -5.84 -0.58 13.03
N ALA A 152 -5.42 -0.66 11.77
CA ALA A 152 -5.92 -1.65 10.81
C ALA A 152 -5.62 -3.07 11.27
N ALA A 153 -4.41 -3.33 11.79
CA ALA A 153 -4.06 -4.63 12.34
C ALA A 153 -4.92 -4.99 13.58
N LYS A 154 -5.12 -4.04 14.51
CA LYS A 154 -6.01 -4.26 15.66
C LYS A 154 -7.44 -4.56 15.22
N SER A 155 -8.00 -3.77 14.29
CA SER A 155 -9.35 -3.98 13.76
C SER A 155 -9.50 -5.34 13.06
N ARG A 156 -8.49 -5.78 12.31
CA ARG A 156 -8.48 -7.10 11.67
C ARG A 156 -8.42 -8.25 12.68
N TRP A 157 -7.70 -8.06 13.80
CA TRP A 157 -7.70 -9.01 14.91
C TRP A 157 -9.09 -9.11 15.57
N ASP A 158 -9.66 -7.96 15.92
CA ASP A 158 -10.93 -7.88 16.66
C ASP A 158 -12.11 -8.43 15.85
N SER A 159 -12.05 -8.33 14.52
CA SER A 159 -13.03 -8.92 13.60
C SER A 159 -12.87 -10.43 13.39
N GLY A 160 -11.79 -11.05 13.88
CA GLY A 160 -11.51 -12.47 13.69
C GLY A 160 -10.99 -12.85 12.30
N LEU A 161 -10.74 -11.86 11.43
CA LEU A 161 -10.11 -12.03 10.11
C LEU A 161 -8.64 -12.43 10.20
N GLU A 162 -8.02 -12.25 11.38
CA GLU A 162 -6.69 -12.72 11.71
C GLU A 162 -6.72 -13.47 13.04
N SER A 163 -6.14 -14.68 13.05
CA SER A 163 -6.11 -15.56 14.23
C SER A 163 -4.72 -16.16 14.49
N ARG A 164 -3.72 -15.83 13.67
CA ARG A 164 -2.35 -16.33 13.84
C ARG A 164 -1.76 -15.79 15.14
N ILE A 165 -1.00 -16.63 15.83
CA ILE A 165 -0.32 -16.25 17.07
C ILE A 165 0.62 -15.07 16.79
N HIS A 166 0.47 -13.99 17.55
CA HIS A 166 1.34 -12.82 17.48
C HIS A 166 1.93 -12.50 18.85
N ILE A 167 3.11 -11.89 18.83
CA ILE A 167 3.76 -11.39 20.05
C ILE A 167 3.33 -9.93 20.22
N ARG A 168 2.81 -9.60 21.40
CA ARG A 168 2.48 -8.23 21.76
C ARG A 168 3.70 -7.55 22.40
N TRP A 169 4.04 -6.37 21.89
CA TRP A 169 5.07 -5.53 22.48
C TRP A 169 4.41 -4.44 23.33
N GLU A 170 4.39 -4.64 24.65
CA GLU A 170 3.72 -3.73 25.60
C GLU A 170 4.46 -2.38 25.70
N ASN A 171 5.79 -2.40 25.77
CA ASN A 171 6.61 -1.18 25.90
C ASN A 171 7.13 -0.68 24.55
N LYS A 172 6.25 -0.57 23.55
CA LYS A 172 6.60 -0.07 22.21
C LYS A 172 6.66 1.47 22.17
N PRO A 173 7.48 2.07 21.29
CA PRO A 173 7.60 3.52 21.17
C PRO A 173 6.28 4.15 20.71
N THR A 174 5.99 5.33 21.24
CA THR A 174 4.81 6.13 20.89
C THR A 174 4.99 6.92 19.60
N GLU A 175 6.25 7.13 19.19
CA GLU A 175 6.59 7.90 18.00
C GLU A 175 6.95 6.97 16.84
N SER A 176 6.66 7.44 15.62
CA SER A 176 7.01 6.73 14.40
C SER A 176 8.52 6.65 14.23
N ASP A 177 9.00 5.53 13.71
CA ASP A 177 10.40 5.35 13.34
C ASP A 177 10.87 6.46 12.38
N SER A 178 12.06 7.01 12.64
CA SER A 178 12.71 8.00 11.78
C SER A 178 13.07 7.44 10.39
N CYS A 179 13.17 6.11 10.27
CA CYS A 179 13.41 5.45 8.99
C CYS A 179 12.21 5.64 8.04
N ILE A 180 12.45 6.30 6.90
CA ILE A 180 11.44 6.52 5.85
C ILE A 180 11.49 5.47 4.74
N MET A 181 12.66 4.88 4.50
CA MET A 181 12.89 3.93 3.41
C MET A 181 14.09 3.04 3.75
N THR A 182 14.02 1.75 3.40
CA THR A 182 15.15 0.84 3.46
C THR A 182 15.51 0.31 2.08
N LEU A 183 16.69 0.69 1.58
CA LEU A 183 17.23 0.21 0.31
C LEU A 183 17.87 -1.18 0.50
N SER A 184 17.25 -2.21 -0.06
CA SER A 184 17.69 -3.60 0.11
C SER A 184 17.98 -4.27 -1.22
N GLY A 185 19.12 -4.97 -1.32
CA GLY A 185 19.49 -5.69 -2.53
C GLY A 185 20.99 -6.00 -2.68
N HIS A 186 21.86 -5.32 -1.93
CA HIS A 186 23.26 -5.73 -1.85
C HIS A 186 23.41 -7.04 -1.07
N THR A 187 24.32 -7.91 -1.53
CA THR A 187 24.56 -9.22 -0.89
C THR A 187 25.75 -9.21 0.07
N MET A 188 26.51 -8.12 0.10
CA MET A 188 27.62 -7.90 1.02
C MET A 188 27.59 -6.47 1.59
N VAL A 189 28.52 -6.17 2.48
CA VAL A 189 28.63 -4.88 3.17
C VAL A 189 28.75 -3.72 2.18
N VAL A 190 27.86 -2.74 2.33
CA VAL A 190 27.92 -1.46 1.61
C VAL A 190 29.05 -0.62 2.19
N ARG A 191 29.95 -0.14 1.33
CA ARG A 191 31.12 0.65 1.75
C ARG A 191 30.95 2.14 1.52
N TYR A 192 30.17 2.49 0.49
CA TYR A 192 29.95 3.87 0.10
C TYR A 192 28.50 4.04 -0.37
N SER A 193 27.94 5.21 -0.06
CA SER A 193 26.70 5.70 -0.64
C SER A 193 26.81 7.19 -0.93
N CYS A 194 26.17 7.66 -1.98
CA CYS A 194 26.06 9.08 -2.31
C CYS A 194 24.69 9.39 -2.91
N VAL A 195 24.25 10.63 -2.73
CA VAL A 195 23.03 11.16 -3.34
C VAL A 195 23.44 11.96 -4.58
N SER A 196 22.64 11.90 -5.64
CA SER A 196 22.84 12.72 -6.82
C SER A 196 22.60 14.19 -6.50
N PRO A 197 23.23 15.14 -7.22
CA PRO A 197 23.04 16.57 -6.96
C PRO A 197 21.60 17.08 -7.17
N ASP A 198 20.77 16.31 -7.87
CA ASP A 198 19.35 16.59 -8.11
C ASP A 198 18.43 15.87 -7.11
N ASP A 199 18.98 15.20 -6.10
CA ASP A 199 18.27 14.44 -5.05
C ASP A 199 17.36 13.30 -5.54
N LYS A 200 17.41 12.96 -6.84
CA LYS A 200 16.56 11.92 -7.44
C LYS A 200 17.11 10.51 -7.28
N TRP A 201 18.43 10.38 -7.17
CA TRP A 201 19.09 9.09 -7.22
C TRP A 201 20.02 8.89 -6.04
N ILE A 202 20.00 7.69 -5.49
CA ILE A 202 20.98 7.24 -4.52
C ILE A 202 21.83 6.18 -5.19
N ALA A 203 23.15 6.37 -5.17
CA ALA A 203 24.09 5.36 -5.61
C ALA A 203 24.72 4.68 -4.39
N SER A 204 24.80 3.35 -4.41
CA SER A 204 25.48 2.57 -3.37
C SER A 204 26.47 1.59 -3.97
N ALA A 205 27.66 1.50 -3.37
CA ALA A 205 28.72 0.58 -3.75
C ALA A 205 29.01 -0.41 -2.62
N SER A 206 29.03 -1.70 -2.95
CA SER A 206 29.20 -2.79 -1.99
C SER A 206 30.37 -3.71 -2.35
N HIS A 207 30.82 -4.46 -1.35
CA HIS A 207 31.77 -5.57 -1.53
C HIS A 207 31.23 -6.70 -2.42
N ASP A 208 29.94 -6.69 -2.80
CA ASP A 208 29.34 -7.64 -3.74
C ASP A 208 29.75 -7.39 -5.22
N LEU A 209 30.71 -6.47 -5.43
CA LEU A 209 31.22 -6.07 -6.74
C LEU A 209 30.18 -5.41 -7.63
N ARG A 210 29.10 -4.87 -7.05
CA ARG A 210 28.05 -4.15 -7.77
C ARG A 210 27.86 -2.74 -7.22
N VAL A 211 27.55 -1.84 -8.14
CA VAL A 211 26.96 -0.53 -7.83
C VAL A 211 25.47 -0.63 -8.13
N ARG A 212 24.65 -0.16 -7.21
CA ARG A 212 23.19 -0.06 -7.39
C ARG A 212 22.79 1.41 -7.38
N ILE A 213 21.88 1.73 -8.28
CA ILE A 213 21.21 3.03 -8.34
C ILE A 213 19.78 2.81 -7.87
N TRP A 214 19.35 3.66 -6.97
CA TRP A 214 18.02 3.64 -6.35
C TRP A 214 17.33 4.95 -6.63
N ASP A 215 16.04 4.89 -6.86
CA ASP A 215 15.19 6.07 -6.77
C ASP A 215 15.14 6.54 -5.31
N ALA A 216 15.29 7.84 -5.10
CA ALA A 216 15.19 8.46 -3.78
C ALA A 216 13.72 8.67 -3.34
N GLU A 217 12.78 8.65 -4.30
CA GLU A 217 11.37 8.97 -4.10
C GLU A 217 10.50 7.78 -3.66
#